data_AF-A0AAD4QJP6-F1
#
_entry.id   AF-A0AAD4QJP6-F1
#
_cell.length_a   1.000
_cell.length_b   1.000
_cell.length_c   1.000
_cell.angle_alpha   90.00
_cell.angle_beta   90.00
_cell.angle_gamma   90.00
#
_symmetry.space_group_name_H-M   'P 1'
#
loop_
_entity.id
_entity.type
_entity.pdbx_description
1 polymer ?
#
loop_
_entity_poly.entity_id
_entity_poly.type
_entity_poly.pdbx_seq_one_letter_code
_entity_poly.pdbx_strand_id
1 'polypeptide(L)'
;MGCSYPSFILNLLKRMMAQPDVDVDQLITAFESFRAAVKDEGVTTRCSPRLVGERGAGAQSAHLGIDTDMDEGMDIEIYISFDEAHSLTTPFGEHDWRSPFSELRRALQMLRKRPMWSFFLSTTGKITQFSQPRSVDASIRVRQGELLIPRPYIYLGFDQLMLTRKISKYNTLKDVTSLECIAHMGRPLWGTLYDHGKEEYRDQLINFAMEKLLCGSPGPGPLSDAHIYAVLSQRLALDIDTSQFLLPSATPLNLAEIVHEQIANHMRVCISVGKGFESMHGVASSEPILSEAASRVMNDGRGFNLPVALEKVLSGFSVSQGARGELLVAALFTWARDQVVKSKGEPGDGALCHLFTVKELFENLFPASVFNWIAKTKPSLCPQEGNANQTLFEDAFKVARMHFNHFIKPYER
;
A
#
# COMPACT_ATOMS: atom_id res chain seq x y z
N MET A 1 -35.58 0.36 16.64
CA MET A 1 -35.32 1.69 17.23
C MET A 1 -33.82 1.78 17.44
N GLY A 2 -33.11 2.42 16.51
CA GLY A 2 -31.65 2.52 16.56
C GLY A 2 -31.25 3.76 17.35
N CYS A 3 -30.66 3.58 18.53
CA CYS A 3 -29.84 4.62 19.13
C CYS A 3 -28.53 4.66 18.34
N SER A 4 -28.22 5.79 17.70
CA SER A 4 -26.95 5.94 17.02
C SER A 4 -25.85 6.16 18.06
N TYR A 5 -25.12 5.09 18.39
CA TYR A 5 -23.90 5.12 19.20
C TYR A 5 -22.90 6.26 18.86
N PRO A 6 -22.75 6.70 17.59
CA PRO A 6 -21.92 7.85 17.26
C PRO A 6 -22.39 9.15 17.95
N SER A 7 -23.70 9.34 18.14
CA SER A 7 -24.23 10.57 18.74
C SER A 7 -23.98 10.67 20.25
N PHE A 8 -23.94 9.54 20.97
CA PHE A 8 -23.64 9.53 22.41
C PHE A 8 -22.17 9.86 22.67
N ILE A 9 -21.25 9.18 21.98
CA ILE A 9 -19.80 9.45 22.09
C ILE A 9 -19.48 10.87 21.65
N LEU A 10 -20.06 11.33 20.53
CA LEU A 10 -19.82 12.68 20.04
C LEU A 10 -20.41 13.74 20.97
N ASN A 11 -21.56 13.52 21.60
CA ASN A 11 -22.15 14.45 22.57
C ASN A 11 -21.41 14.43 23.92
N LEU A 12 -20.90 13.28 24.34
CA LEU A 12 -20.09 13.11 25.53
C LEU A 12 -18.73 13.82 25.35
N LEU A 13 -18.06 13.58 24.22
CA LEU A 13 -16.84 14.28 23.84
C LEU A 13 -17.11 15.79 23.70
N LYS A 14 -18.21 16.23 23.08
CA LYS A 14 -18.57 17.66 23.01
C LYS A 14 -18.77 18.29 24.38
N ARG A 15 -19.42 17.58 25.33
CA ARG A 15 -19.59 18.05 26.72
C ARG A 15 -18.26 18.12 27.48
N MET A 16 -17.39 17.13 27.26
CA MET A 16 -16.06 17.09 27.85
C MET A 16 -15.13 18.17 27.26
N MET A 17 -15.22 18.43 25.96
CA MET A 17 -14.43 19.45 25.24
C MET A 17 -14.91 20.89 25.47
N ALA A 18 -16.12 21.08 26.03
CA ALA A 18 -16.65 22.40 26.37
C ALA A 18 -16.20 22.92 27.75
N GLN A 19 -15.50 22.09 28.55
CA GLN A 19 -14.99 22.49 29.85
C GLN A 19 -13.50 22.89 29.77
N PRO A 20 -13.11 24.07 30.29
CA PRO A 20 -11.73 24.56 30.21
C PRO A 20 -10.75 23.73 31.05
N ASP A 21 -11.24 23.00 32.06
CA ASP A 21 -10.51 22.03 32.87
C ASP A 21 -11.25 20.69 32.85
N VAL A 22 -10.67 19.70 32.18
CA VAL A 22 -11.27 18.36 32.06
C VAL A 22 -10.96 17.58 33.34
N ASP A 23 -11.98 17.37 34.17
CA ASP A 23 -11.91 16.57 35.40
C ASP A 23 -11.67 15.08 35.08
N VAL A 24 -10.57 14.54 35.61
CA VAL A 24 -10.14 13.13 35.40
C VAL A 24 -11.23 12.17 35.86
N ASP A 25 -11.90 12.49 36.97
CA ASP A 25 -12.88 11.61 37.58
C ASP A 25 -14.18 11.57 36.78
N GLN A 26 -14.54 12.68 36.13
CA GLN A 26 -15.65 12.72 35.17
C GLN A 26 -15.34 11.88 33.93
N LEU A 27 -14.08 11.91 33.48
CA LEU A 27 -13.63 11.12 32.33
C LEU A 27 -13.68 9.62 32.63
N ILE A 28 -13.19 9.23 33.81
CA ILE A 28 -13.24 7.85 34.30
C ILE A 28 -14.70 7.40 34.44
N THR A 29 -15.55 8.23 35.05
CA THR A 29 -16.98 7.91 35.24
C THR A 29 -17.70 7.74 33.90
N ALA A 30 -17.41 8.60 32.93
CA ALA A 30 -17.94 8.53 31.57
C ALA A 30 -17.52 7.24 30.85
N PHE A 31 -16.25 6.85 30.99
CA PHE A 31 -15.74 5.60 30.40
C PHE A 31 -16.30 4.34 31.07
N GLU A 32 -16.42 4.31 32.40
CA GLU A 32 -17.04 3.19 33.11
C GLU A 32 -18.53 3.08 32.80
N SER A 33 -19.23 4.21 32.63
CA SER A 33 -20.63 4.24 32.17
C SER A 33 -20.77 3.66 30.76
N PHE A 34 -19.85 4.00 29.85
CA PHE A 34 -19.81 3.40 28.51
C PHE A 34 -19.50 1.90 28.56
N ARG A 35 -18.53 1.48 29.38
CA ARG A 35 -18.19 0.06 29.60
C ARG A 35 -19.38 -0.74 30.12
N ALA A 36 -20.14 -0.17 31.06
CA ALA A 36 -21.35 -0.77 31.59
C ALA A 36 -22.46 -0.88 30.52
N ALA A 37 -22.68 0.18 29.73
CA ALA A 37 -23.66 0.18 28.64
C ALA A 37 -23.35 -0.88 27.57
N VAL A 38 -22.07 -1.07 27.21
CA VAL A 38 -21.64 -2.10 26.25
C VAL A 38 -21.83 -3.52 26.80
N LYS A 39 -21.67 -3.71 28.12
CA LYS A 39 -21.92 -5.01 28.77
C LYS A 39 -23.41 -5.36 28.86
N ASP A 40 -24.28 -4.38 29.12
CA ASP A 40 -25.73 -4.59 29.29
C ASP A 40 -26.46 -4.89 27.96
N GLU A 41 -25.92 -4.47 26.81
CA GLU A 41 -26.51 -4.80 25.50
C GLU A 41 -26.10 -6.20 24.96
N GLY A 42 -25.46 -7.05 25.77
CA GLY A 42 -25.22 -8.45 25.43
C GLY A 42 -24.19 -8.69 24.33
N VAL A 43 -23.34 -7.70 24.01
CA VAL A 43 -22.20 -7.88 23.11
C VAL A 43 -21.15 -8.75 23.81
N THR A 44 -21.20 -10.05 23.56
CA THR A 44 -20.20 -11.00 24.03
C THR A 44 -18.88 -10.76 23.31
N THR A 45 -17.92 -10.13 23.97
CA THR A 45 -16.51 -10.12 23.56
C THR A 45 -15.89 -11.50 23.81
N ARG A 46 -16.17 -12.46 22.92
CA ARG A 46 -15.35 -13.68 22.80
C ARG A 46 -14.31 -13.48 21.70
N CYS A 47 -13.19 -12.87 22.08
CA CYS A 47 -11.92 -13.09 21.39
C CYS A 47 -10.97 -13.79 22.37
N SER A 48 -11.02 -15.13 22.41
CA SER A 48 -9.94 -15.91 23.00
C SER A 48 -8.86 -16.13 21.92
N PRO A 49 -7.58 -15.79 22.16
CA PRO A 49 -6.52 -16.20 21.26
C PRO A 49 -6.25 -17.69 21.53
N ARG A 50 -6.76 -18.58 20.67
CA ARG A 50 -6.21 -19.93 20.54
C ARG A 50 -4.91 -19.83 19.76
N LEU A 51 -3.82 -19.52 20.46
CA LEU A 51 -2.48 -19.89 20.03
C LEU A 51 -2.35 -21.41 20.19
N VAL A 52 -2.62 -22.15 19.12
CA VAL A 52 -2.13 -23.53 18.98
C VAL A 52 -0.79 -23.41 18.27
N GLY A 53 0.27 -23.64 19.04
CA GLY A 53 1.65 -23.45 18.58
C GLY A 53 2.17 -24.59 17.73
N GLU A 54 3.26 -24.29 17.04
CA GLU A 54 4.37 -25.23 16.87
C GLU A 54 5.67 -24.48 17.17
N ARG A 55 6.44 -25.05 18.11
CA ARG A 55 7.81 -24.62 18.42
C ARG A 55 8.71 -25.05 17.28
N GLY A 56 9.32 -24.09 16.59
CA GLY A 56 10.46 -24.30 15.71
C GLY A 56 11.44 -23.15 15.92
N ALA A 57 12.65 -23.49 16.35
CA ALA A 57 13.65 -22.57 16.87
C ALA A 57 14.23 -21.62 15.81
N GLY A 58 14.60 -20.41 16.25
CA GLY A 58 15.60 -19.57 15.60
C GLY A 58 15.06 -18.44 14.71
N ALA A 59 14.58 -17.35 15.33
CA ALA A 59 14.60 -16.04 14.69
C ALA A 59 14.95 -14.99 15.76
N GLN A 60 16.11 -14.35 15.60
CA GLN A 60 16.58 -13.27 16.46
C GLN A 60 15.57 -12.11 16.40
N SER A 61 15.14 -11.69 17.58
CA SER A 61 14.29 -10.51 17.78
C SER A 61 15.04 -9.26 17.30
N ALA A 62 14.58 -8.68 16.19
CA ALA A 62 14.85 -7.27 15.92
C ALA A 62 14.05 -6.45 16.93
N HIS A 63 14.75 -5.80 17.85
CA HIS A 63 14.18 -4.90 18.86
C HIS A 63 13.36 -3.79 18.18
N LEU A 64 12.05 -4.03 18.04
CA LEU A 64 11.05 -3.00 17.79
C LEU A 64 10.97 -2.18 19.08
N GLY A 65 11.55 -0.98 19.06
CA GLY A 65 11.41 0.02 20.11
C GLY A 65 9.98 0.58 20.17
N ILE A 66 9.02 -0.28 20.51
CA ILE A 66 7.79 0.09 21.16
C ILE A 66 8.17 0.14 22.64
N ASP A 67 8.24 1.34 23.23
CA ASP A 67 8.32 1.50 24.69
C ASP A 67 7.04 0.89 25.25
N THR A 68 7.11 -0.39 25.57
CA THR A 68 6.12 -1.12 26.34
C THR A 68 6.49 -0.90 27.80
N ASP A 69 6.26 0.31 28.30
CA ASP A 69 6.07 0.57 29.73
C ASP A 69 4.72 -0.03 30.18
N MET A 70 4.42 -1.25 29.74
CA MET A 70 3.32 -2.06 30.26
C MET A 70 4.00 -3.19 31.01
N ASP A 71 3.76 -3.25 32.32
CA ASP A 71 4.12 -4.40 33.15
C ASP A 71 3.72 -5.69 32.40
N GLU A 72 4.65 -6.64 32.32
CA GLU A 72 4.40 -7.97 31.77
C GLU A 72 3.14 -8.56 32.43
N GLY A 73 2.03 -8.61 31.69
CA GLY A 73 0.77 -9.24 32.15
C GLY A 73 -0.50 -8.38 32.14
N MET A 74 -0.49 -7.15 31.62
CA MET A 74 -1.74 -6.39 31.45
C MET A 74 -2.45 -6.74 30.13
N ASP A 75 -3.51 -7.55 30.20
CA ASP A 75 -4.39 -7.81 29.06
C ASP A 75 -5.12 -6.52 28.66
N ILE A 76 -5.09 -6.18 27.38
CA ILE A 76 -5.81 -5.01 26.85
C ILE A 76 -7.32 -5.31 26.92
N GLU A 77 -8.07 -4.48 27.65
CA GLU A 77 -9.50 -4.69 27.88
C GLU A 77 -10.37 -3.89 26.90
N ILE A 78 -9.87 -2.75 26.39
CA ILE A 78 -10.65 -1.82 25.57
C ILE A 78 -9.85 -1.38 24.35
N TYR A 79 -10.49 -1.50 23.18
CA TYR A 79 -10.00 -0.93 21.93
C TYR A 79 -10.97 0.15 21.46
N ILE A 80 -10.43 1.34 21.16
CA ILE A 80 -11.20 2.48 20.65
C ILE A 80 -10.65 2.82 19.27
N SER A 81 -11.50 2.89 18.26
CA SER A 81 -11.11 3.31 16.91
C SER A 81 -11.82 4.59 16.52
N PHE A 82 -11.05 5.60 16.14
CA PHE A 82 -11.53 6.85 15.56
C PHE A 82 -11.33 6.78 14.05
N ASP A 83 -12.41 6.55 13.32
CA ASP A 83 -12.41 6.60 11.85
C ASP A 83 -12.52 8.04 11.35
N GLU A 84 -11.95 8.32 10.18
CA GLU A 84 -11.80 9.67 9.63
C GLU A 84 -11.28 10.70 10.64
N ALA A 85 -10.27 10.29 11.41
CA ALA A 85 -9.69 11.06 12.50
C ALA A 85 -9.13 12.43 12.06
N HIS A 86 -8.90 12.66 10.76
CA HIS A 86 -8.43 13.95 10.25
C HIS A 86 -9.42 15.07 10.54
N SER A 87 -10.71 14.74 10.64
CA SER A 87 -11.77 15.67 11.03
C SER A 87 -11.54 16.24 12.45
N LEU A 88 -10.82 15.52 13.31
CA LEU A 88 -10.53 15.94 14.68
C LEU A 88 -9.41 16.96 14.77
N THR A 89 -8.59 17.13 13.73
CA THR A 89 -7.43 18.03 13.84
C THR A 89 -7.77 19.48 13.46
N THR A 90 -8.98 19.74 12.99
CA THR A 90 -9.44 21.10 12.67
C THR A 90 -9.51 21.92 13.96
N PRO A 91 -8.89 23.11 14.02
CA PRO A 91 -8.96 23.96 15.21
C PRO A 91 -10.39 24.39 15.56
N PHE A 92 -10.64 24.67 16.84
CA PHE A 92 -11.96 25.14 17.31
C PHE A 92 -12.35 26.52 16.77
N GLY A 93 -11.38 27.33 16.34
CA GLY A 93 -11.57 28.62 15.69
C GLY A 93 -10.30 29.09 14.99
N GLU A 94 -10.40 30.10 14.14
CA GLU A 94 -9.27 30.60 13.30
C GLU A 94 -8.04 31.06 14.10
N HIS A 95 -8.22 31.37 15.39
CA HIS A 95 -7.15 31.81 16.30
C HIS A 95 -6.93 30.87 17.49
N ASP A 96 -7.63 29.73 17.55
CA ASP A 96 -7.37 28.72 18.57
C ASP A 96 -6.33 27.73 18.02
N TRP A 97 -5.30 27.43 18.81
CA TRP A 97 -4.31 26.41 18.48
C TRP A 97 -4.78 25.01 18.91
N ARG A 98 -5.88 24.93 19.66
CA ARG A 98 -6.49 23.68 20.11
C ARG A 98 -7.44 23.14 19.05
N SER A 99 -7.37 21.82 18.89
CA SER A 99 -8.28 21.01 18.08
C SER A 99 -8.91 19.90 18.94
N PRO A 100 -10.05 19.32 18.53
CA PRO A 100 -10.60 18.11 19.15
C PRO A 100 -9.56 17.01 19.35
N PHE A 101 -8.65 16.83 18.38
CA PHE A 101 -7.56 15.86 18.46
C PHE A 101 -6.57 16.22 19.57
N SER A 102 -6.18 17.49 19.71
CA SER A 102 -5.26 17.91 20.77
C SER A 102 -5.82 17.68 22.17
N GLU A 103 -7.11 17.91 22.37
CA GLU A 103 -7.79 17.67 23.65
C GLU A 103 -8.03 16.19 23.91
N LEU A 104 -8.44 15.42 22.89
CA LEU A 104 -8.55 13.97 22.97
C LEU A 104 -7.20 13.31 23.30
N ARG A 105 -6.12 13.78 22.69
CA ARG A 105 -4.75 13.33 23.00
C ARG A 105 -4.41 13.57 24.48
N ARG A 106 -4.79 14.72 25.05
CA ARG A 106 -4.58 15.02 26.48
C ARG A 106 -5.40 14.08 27.37
N ALA A 107 -6.66 13.86 27.06
CA ALA A 107 -7.52 12.93 27.80
C ALA A 107 -6.96 11.49 27.76
N LEU A 108 -6.53 11.01 26.59
CA LEU A 108 -5.94 9.67 26.44
C LEU A 108 -4.61 9.53 27.20
N GLN A 109 -3.78 10.59 27.26
CA GLN A 109 -2.56 10.58 28.07
C GLN A 109 -2.84 10.36 29.56
N MET A 110 -3.96 10.89 30.07
CA MET A 110 -4.37 10.67 31.46
C MET A 110 -4.80 9.22 31.71
N LEU A 111 -5.21 8.52 30.65
CA LEU A 111 -5.62 7.11 30.68
C LEU A 111 -4.48 6.13 30.36
N ARG A 112 -3.23 6.59 30.16
CA ARG A 112 -2.11 5.73 29.71
C ARG A 112 -1.82 4.49 30.57
N LYS A 113 -2.20 4.51 31.85
CA LYS A 113 -2.02 3.39 32.79
C LYS A 113 -3.19 2.39 32.79
N ARG A 114 -4.18 2.60 31.92
CA ARG A 114 -5.34 1.71 31.77
C ARG A 114 -5.08 0.74 30.61
N PRO A 115 -5.68 -0.47 30.65
CA PRO A 115 -5.54 -1.47 29.61
C PRO A 115 -6.37 -1.09 28.36
N MET A 116 -6.02 0.02 27.73
CA MET A 116 -6.79 0.62 26.64
C MET A 116 -5.88 1.02 25.49
N TRP A 117 -6.27 0.66 24.28
CA TRP A 117 -5.65 1.13 23.05
C TRP A 117 -6.60 2.01 22.24
N SER A 118 -6.07 3.11 21.72
CA SER A 118 -6.78 4.02 20.82
C SER A 118 -6.11 4.04 19.44
N PHE A 119 -6.88 3.73 18.40
CA PHE A 119 -6.46 3.79 17.00
C PHE A 119 -7.08 5.01 16.33
N PHE A 120 -6.28 5.73 15.56
CA PHE A 120 -6.72 6.85 14.73
C PHE A 120 -6.52 6.46 13.27
N LEU A 121 -7.62 6.27 12.55
CA LEU A 121 -7.64 5.92 11.14
C LEU A 121 -7.98 7.18 10.35
N SER A 122 -7.20 7.47 9.31
CA SER A 122 -7.42 8.63 8.47
C SER A 122 -7.10 8.33 7.02
N THR A 123 -7.94 8.82 6.12
CA THR A 123 -7.76 8.71 4.67
C THR A 123 -6.93 9.86 4.07
N THR A 124 -6.64 10.94 4.80
CA THR A 124 -5.98 12.13 4.25
C THR A 124 -4.48 11.96 3.93
N GLY A 125 -3.84 10.85 4.32
CA GLY A 125 -2.43 10.56 4.07
C GLY A 125 -1.41 11.52 4.70
N LYS A 126 -1.85 12.60 5.35
CA LYS A 126 -1.01 13.60 6.01
C LYS A 126 -0.62 13.13 7.41
N ILE A 127 0.43 12.31 7.48
CA ILE A 127 0.99 11.80 8.74
C ILE A 127 1.33 12.97 9.71
N THR A 128 1.82 14.08 9.17
CA THR A 128 2.16 15.30 9.92
C THR A 128 0.97 15.96 10.61
N GLN A 129 -0.26 15.65 10.19
CA GLN A 129 -1.49 16.15 10.80
C GLN A 129 -1.70 15.63 12.23
N PHE A 130 -1.24 14.40 12.49
CA PHE A 130 -1.30 13.76 13.81
C PHE A 130 0.04 13.75 14.54
N SER A 131 1.13 13.82 13.78
CA SER A 131 2.49 13.62 14.27
C SER A 131 3.40 14.73 13.73
N GLN A 132 3.33 15.92 14.32
CA GLN A 132 4.23 17.01 13.96
C GLN A 132 5.66 16.75 14.46
N PRO A 133 6.69 17.34 13.81
CA PRO A 133 8.04 17.32 14.34
C PRO A 133 8.08 17.85 15.78
N ARG A 134 8.90 17.22 16.63
CA ARG A 134 8.96 17.58 18.06
C ARG A 134 9.23 19.06 18.27
N SER A 135 10.09 19.66 17.46
CA SER A 135 10.51 21.07 17.53
C SER A 135 9.36 22.07 17.42
N VAL A 136 8.26 21.70 16.75
CA VAL A 136 7.11 22.58 16.49
C VAL A 136 5.85 22.16 17.26
N ASP A 137 5.88 21.10 18.08
CA ASP A 137 4.72 20.70 18.89
C ASP A 137 4.40 21.80 19.93
N ALA A 138 3.11 22.16 20.03
CA ALA A 138 2.62 23.17 20.96
C ALA A 138 2.96 22.82 22.43
N SER A 139 3.07 21.53 22.76
CA SER A 139 3.45 21.06 24.09
C SER A 139 4.96 21.16 24.31
N ILE A 140 5.37 22.00 25.28
CA ILE A 140 6.76 22.10 25.74
C ILE A 140 7.32 20.73 26.18
N ARG A 141 6.49 19.90 26.83
CA ARG A 141 6.87 18.56 27.30
C ARG A 141 7.19 17.60 26.15
N VAL A 142 6.50 17.75 25.01
CA VAL A 142 6.84 16.99 23.80
C VAL A 142 8.12 17.52 23.16
N ARG A 143 8.29 18.86 23.10
CA ARG A 143 9.52 19.51 22.63
C ARG A 143 10.76 19.09 23.42
N GLN A 144 10.63 18.97 24.74
CA GLN A 144 11.68 18.56 25.66
C GLN A 144 11.88 17.04 25.73
N GLY A 145 11.03 16.25 25.05
CA GLY A 145 11.13 14.80 25.01
C GLY A 145 10.57 14.06 26.24
N GLU A 146 9.90 14.76 27.15
CA GLU A 146 9.23 14.18 28.32
C GLU A 146 7.97 13.39 27.93
N LEU A 147 7.34 13.75 26.80
CA LEU A 147 6.21 13.04 26.23
C LEU A 147 6.51 12.60 24.80
N LEU A 148 6.25 11.33 24.50
CA LEU A 148 6.40 10.77 23.16
C LEU A 148 5.17 11.06 22.30
N ILE A 149 5.40 11.41 21.05
CA ILE A 149 4.35 11.44 20.02
C ILE A 149 4.13 10.00 19.57
N PRO A 150 2.88 9.50 19.55
CA PRO A 150 2.59 8.16 19.04
C PRO A 150 3.10 8.05 17.60
N ARG A 151 3.86 6.99 17.30
CA ARG A 151 4.34 6.75 15.94
C ARG A 151 3.16 6.27 15.08
N PRO A 152 3.05 6.74 13.83
CA PRO A 152 2.09 6.21 12.88
C PRO A 152 2.38 4.73 12.69
N TYR A 153 1.32 3.93 12.76
CA TYR A 153 1.41 2.52 12.43
C TYR A 153 1.33 2.38 10.91
N ILE A 154 2.47 2.11 10.27
CA ILE A 154 2.60 2.05 8.81
C ILE A 154 2.67 0.61 8.28
N TYR A 155 2.82 -0.38 9.17
CA TYR A 155 2.98 -1.79 8.81
C TYR A 155 1.61 -2.49 8.66
N LEU A 156 0.89 -2.16 7.59
CA LEU A 156 -0.26 -2.96 7.17
C LEU A 156 0.26 -4.17 6.40
N GLY A 157 -0.09 -5.38 6.87
CA GLY A 157 0.29 -6.62 6.20
C GLY A 157 -0.32 -6.72 4.80
N PHE A 158 0.41 -7.36 3.90
CA PHE A 158 -0.04 -7.72 2.55
C PHE A 158 -0.34 -9.22 2.51
N ASP A 159 -1.12 -9.65 1.52
CA ASP A 159 -1.40 -11.06 1.20
C ASP A 159 -2.11 -11.84 2.31
N GLN A 160 -2.72 -11.16 3.29
CA GLN A 160 -3.39 -11.79 4.43
C GLN A 160 -4.49 -12.76 3.96
N LEU A 161 -5.24 -12.39 2.92
CA LEU A 161 -6.27 -13.26 2.35
C LEU A 161 -5.68 -14.42 1.54
N MET A 162 -4.50 -14.26 0.92
CA MET A 162 -3.79 -15.36 0.27
C MET A 162 -3.22 -16.37 1.27
N LEU A 163 -2.70 -15.90 2.41
CA LEU A 163 -2.16 -16.78 3.45
C LEU A 163 -3.22 -17.75 4.02
N THR A 164 -4.48 -17.29 4.09
CA THR A 164 -5.60 -18.14 4.55
C THR A 164 -6.07 -19.14 3.48
N ARG A 165 -5.65 -18.96 2.22
CA ARG A 165 -6.02 -19.82 1.11
C ARG A 165 -4.97 -20.92 0.95
N LYS A 166 -5.43 -22.14 0.61
CA LYS A 166 -4.51 -23.25 0.33
C LYS A 166 -3.77 -22.94 -0.97
N ILE A 167 -2.48 -22.59 -0.89
CA ILE A 167 -1.62 -22.32 -2.05
C ILE A 167 -1.67 -23.49 -3.06
N SER A 168 -1.86 -24.73 -2.59
CA SER A 168 -2.06 -25.93 -3.41
C SER A 168 -3.27 -25.90 -4.33
N LYS A 169 -4.15 -24.88 -4.24
CA LYS A 169 -5.24 -24.65 -5.18
C LYS A 169 -4.72 -24.11 -6.52
N TYR A 170 -3.60 -23.41 -6.54
CA TYR A 170 -3.06 -22.74 -7.73
C TYR A 170 -1.87 -23.52 -8.27
N ASN A 171 -2.12 -24.46 -9.19
CA ASN A 171 -1.09 -25.39 -9.68
C ASN A 171 -0.70 -25.14 -11.14
N THR A 172 -1.44 -24.30 -11.85
CA THR A 172 -1.19 -23.97 -13.26
C THR A 172 -0.97 -22.47 -13.45
N LEU A 173 -0.34 -22.10 -14.57
CA LEU A 173 -0.24 -20.70 -14.97
C LEU A 173 -1.62 -20.04 -15.08
N LYS A 174 -2.64 -20.77 -15.54
CA LYS A 174 -4.01 -20.25 -15.65
C LYS A 174 -4.58 -19.90 -14.27
N ASP A 175 -4.32 -20.73 -13.27
CA ASP A 175 -4.80 -20.50 -11.90
C ASP A 175 -4.19 -19.24 -11.29
N VAL A 176 -2.87 -19.05 -11.42
CA VAL A 176 -2.18 -17.87 -10.86
C VAL A 176 -2.47 -16.58 -11.62
N THR A 177 -2.95 -16.67 -12.87
CA THR A 177 -3.43 -15.53 -13.66
C THR A 177 -4.93 -15.29 -13.57
N SER A 178 -5.65 -16.09 -12.78
CA SER A 178 -7.08 -15.91 -12.59
C SER A 178 -7.37 -14.63 -11.79
N LEU A 179 -8.53 -14.02 -12.05
CA LEU A 179 -8.99 -12.87 -11.26
C LEU A 179 -9.05 -13.21 -9.77
N GLU A 180 -9.47 -14.44 -9.44
CA GLU A 180 -9.48 -14.92 -8.05
C GLU A 180 -8.08 -14.85 -7.42
N CYS A 181 -7.06 -15.44 -8.04
CA CYS A 181 -5.71 -15.41 -7.45
C CYS A 181 -5.18 -13.98 -7.33
N ILE A 182 -5.31 -13.20 -8.41
CA ILE A 182 -4.78 -11.83 -8.48
C ILE A 182 -5.47 -10.91 -7.48
N ALA A 183 -6.79 -11.01 -7.29
CA ALA A 183 -7.52 -10.16 -6.35
C ALA A 183 -7.15 -10.44 -4.89
N HIS A 184 -6.64 -11.62 -4.56
CA HIS A 184 -6.25 -11.90 -3.18
C HIS A 184 -4.80 -11.53 -2.88
N MET A 185 -3.96 -11.36 -3.90
CA MET A 185 -2.60 -10.86 -3.77
C MET A 185 -2.61 -9.34 -3.52
N GLY A 186 -1.99 -8.93 -2.44
CA GLY A 186 -1.85 -7.54 -2.07
C GLY A 186 -2.68 -7.09 -0.88
N ARG A 187 -3.31 -5.93 -1.00
CA ARG A 187 -4.19 -5.38 0.02
C ARG A 187 -5.49 -6.19 0.13
N PRO A 188 -6.03 -6.41 1.34
CA PRO A 188 -7.32 -7.09 1.52
C PRO A 188 -8.49 -6.46 0.75
N LEU A 189 -8.41 -5.16 0.43
CA LEU A 189 -9.41 -4.41 -0.34
C LEU A 189 -9.91 -5.20 -1.56
N TRP A 190 -8.99 -5.70 -2.38
CA TRP A 190 -9.33 -6.37 -3.64
C TRP A 190 -10.04 -7.71 -3.41
N GLY A 191 -9.49 -8.54 -2.53
CA GLY A 191 -10.03 -9.87 -2.23
C GLY A 191 -11.39 -9.79 -1.55
N THR A 192 -11.60 -8.82 -0.65
CA THR A 192 -12.92 -8.60 -0.03
C THR A 192 -13.98 -8.18 -1.03
N LEU A 193 -13.64 -7.32 -1.99
CA LEU A 193 -14.55 -6.94 -3.08
C LEU A 193 -14.82 -8.12 -4.01
N TYR A 194 -13.83 -8.96 -4.26
CA TYR A 194 -14.03 -10.18 -5.03
C TYR A 194 -14.94 -11.18 -4.30
N ASP A 195 -14.67 -11.51 -3.04
CA ASP A 195 -15.39 -12.55 -2.30
C ASP A 195 -16.82 -12.12 -1.92
N HIS A 196 -17.01 -10.86 -1.53
CA HIS A 196 -18.26 -10.35 -0.96
C HIS A 196 -18.96 -9.27 -1.79
N GLY A 197 -18.32 -8.75 -2.84
CA GLY A 197 -18.96 -7.81 -3.75
C GLY A 197 -20.03 -8.49 -4.62
N LYS A 198 -20.97 -7.68 -5.11
CA LYS A 198 -21.89 -8.09 -6.18
C LYS A 198 -21.10 -8.49 -7.42
N GLU A 199 -21.68 -9.37 -8.24
CA GLU A 199 -21.06 -9.86 -9.47
C GLU A 199 -20.59 -8.72 -10.39
N GLU A 200 -21.40 -7.66 -10.52
CA GLU A 200 -21.07 -6.43 -11.25
C GLU A 200 -19.74 -5.76 -10.79
N TYR A 201 -19.40 -5.85 -9.49
CA TYR A 201 -18.16 -5.30 -8.96
C TYR A 201 -16.94 -6.19 -9.27
N ARG A 202 -17.15 -7.48 -9.52
CA ARG A 202 -16.06 -8.39 -9.96
C ARG A 202 -15.64 -8.02 -11.38
N ASP A 203 -16.60 -7.77 -12.25
CA ASP A 203 -16.35 -7.38 -13.64
C ASP A 203 -15.70 -5.99 -13.74
N GLN A 204 -16.02 -5.10 -12.79
CA GLN A 204 -15.46 -3.74 -12.72
C GLN A 204 -14.21 -3.62 -11.85
N LEU A 205 -13.69 -4.71 -11.28
CA LEU A 205 -12.63 -4.64 -10.28
C LEU A 205 -11.36 -3.98 -10.81
N ILE A 206 -11.03 -4.18 -12.10
CA ILE A 206 -9.90 -3.49 -12.73
C ILE A 206 -10.17 -2.02 -12.96
N ASN A 207 -11.38 -1.64 -13.39
CA ASN A 207 -11.73 -0.23 -13.56
C ASN A 207 -11.66 0.48 -12.20
N PHE A 208 -12.13 -0.16 -11.13
CA PHE A 208 -11.99 0.33 -9.77
C PHE A 208 -10.52 0.44 -9.34
N ALA A 209 -9.67 -0.54 -9.69
CA ALA A 209 -8.23 -0.46 -9.45
C ALA A 209 -7.58 0.70 -10.23
N MET A 210 -8.00 0.99 -11.46
CA MET A 210 -7.57 2.16 -12.24
C MET A 210 -7.99 3.46 -11.54
N GLU A 211 -9.23 3.54 -11.07
CA GLU A 211 -9.73 4.71 -10.31
C GLU A 211 -8.93 4.96 -9.04
N LYS A 212 -8.61 3.89 -8.30
CA LYS A 212 -7.78 3.96 -7.10
C LYS A 212 -6.35 4.37 -7.42
N LEU A 213 -5.76 3.84 -8.50
CA LEU A 213 -4.41 4.20 -8.91
C LEU A 213 -4.31 5.67 -9.36
N LEU A 214 -5.36 6.21 -10.00
CA LEU A 214 -5.41 7.57 -10.52
C LEU A 214 -6.04 8.58 -9.56
N CYS A 215 -6.52 8.16 -8.38
CA CYS A 215 -7.29 9.00 -7.46
C CYS A 215 -8.51 9.67 -8.12
N GLY A 216 -9.17 9.00 -9.05
CA GLY A 216 -10.31 9.57 -9.76
C GLY A 216 -10.73 8.76 -10.97
N SER A 217 -11.88 9.11 -11.54
CA SER A 217 -12.38 8.45 -12.75
C SER A 217 -11.40 8.63 -13.91
N PRO A 218 -11.16 7.61 -14.75
CA PRO A 218 -10.32 7.74 -15.92
C PRO A 218 -10.99 8.68 -16.94
N GLY A 219 -10.78 9.98 -16.78
CA GLY A 219 -11.25 10.99 -17.72
C GLY A 219 -10.50 10.90 -19.06
N PRO A 220 -11.03 11.48 -20.14
CA PRO A 220 -10.41 11.46 -21.48
C PRO A 220 -9.18 12.38 -21.60
N GLY A 221 -8.83 13.12 -20.55
CA GLY A 221 -7.71 14.06 -20.55
C GLY A 221 -6.33 13.39 -20.44
N PRO A 222 -5.26 14.15 -20.70
CA PRO A 222 -3.90 13.66 -20.51
C PRO A 222 -3.62 13.33 -19.05
N LEU A 223 -2.71 12.37 -18.81
CA LEU A 223 -2.26 12.04 -17.46
C LEU A 223 -1.40 13.16 -16.87
N SER A 224 -1.65 13.51 -15.62
CA SER A 224 -0.77 14.38 -14.83
C SER A 224 0.55 13.68 -14.52
N ASP A 225 1.54 14.43 -14.04
CA ASP A 225 2.82 13.84 -13.62
C ASP A 225 2.63 12.86 -12.46
N ALA A 226 1.75 13.16 -11.50
CA ALA A 226 1.39 12.26 -10.41
C ALA A 226 0.78 10.94 -10.91
N HIS A 227 -0.07 10.98 -11.94
CA HIS A 227 -0.61 9.78 -12.58
C HIS A 227 0.48 8.97 -13.28
N ILE A 228 1.39 9.64 -14.00
CA ILE A 228 2.52 8.99 -14.68
C ILE A 228 3.41 8.28 -13.66
N TYR A 229 3.72 8.94 -12.55
CA TYR A 229 4.49 8.36 -11.46
C TYR A 229 3.79 7.13 -10.87
N ALA A 230 2.49 7.23 -10.55
CA ALA A 230 1.72 6.11 -10.00
C ALA A 230 1.77 4.87 -10.91
N VAL A 231 1.48 5.08 -12.20
CA VAL A 231 1.41 4.03 -13.22
C VAL A 231 2.77 3.37 -13.43
N LEU A 232 3.83 4.15 -13.66
CA LEU A 232 5.17 3.59 -13.88
C LEU A 232 5.73 2.92 -12.63
N SER A 233 5.45 3.48 -11.45
CA SER A 233 5.91 2.90 -10.19
C SER A 233 5.38 1.50 -9.97
N GLN A 234 4.10 1.28 -10.29
CA GLN A 234 3.45 -0.02 -10.17
C GLN A 234 3.99 -1.07 -11.17
N ARG A 235 4.50 -0.61 -12.32
CA ARG A 235 5.05 -1.48 -13.37
C ARG A 235 6.53 -1.79 -13.15
N LEU A 236 7.28 -0.86 -12.58
CA LEU A 236 8.75 -0.87 -12.57
C LEU A 236 9.36 -0.89 -11.16
N ALA A 237 8.56 -1.03 -10.10
CA ALA A 237 9.00 -1.01 -8.70
C ALA A 237 9.85 0.23 -8.37
N LEU A 238 9.29 1.41 -8.65
CA LEU A 238 9.95 2.68 -8.34
C LEU A 238 9.73 3.07 -6.89
N ASP A 239 10.83 3.32 -6.19
CA ASP A 239 10.85 3.73 -4.80
C ASP A 239 11.15 5.20 -4.70
N ILE A 240 10.58 5.83 -3.68
CA ILE A 240 10.82 7.24 -3.40
C ILE A 240 11.23 7.35 -1.94
N ASP A 241 12.52 7.60 -1.72
CA ASP A 241 13.10 7.81 -0.40
C ASP A 241 13.55 9.26 -0.25
N THR A 242 12.85 10.00 0.59
CA THR A 242 13.18 11.42 0.85
C THR A 242 14.45 11.61 1.68
N SER A 243 14.98 10.56 2.33
CA SER A 243 16.16 10.65 3.20
C SER A 243 17.50 10.64 2.47
N GLN A 244 17.54 10.17 1.22
CA GLN A 244 18.77 9.96 0.46
C GLN A 244 19.20 11.16 -0.41
N PHE A 245 18.52 12.30 -0.32
CA PHE A 245 18.69 13.39 -1.29
C PHE A 245 19.48 14.58 -0.76
N LEU A 246 20.72 14.70 -1.25
CA LEU A 246 21.57 15.89 -1.21
C LEU A 246 21.90 16.33 -2.65
N LEU A 247 20.89 16.73 -3.45
CA LEU A 247 21.13 17.27 -4.80
C LEU A 247 20.55 18.68 -5.01
N PRO A 248 21.11 19.47 -5.95
CA PRO A 248 20.82 20.91 -6.06
C PRO A 248 19.58 21.27 -6.90
N SER A 249 19.01 20.32 -7.67
CA SER A 249 18.03 20.61 -8.74
C SER A 249 16.57 20.29 -8.39
N ALA A 250 16.31 19.48 -7.38
CA ALA A 250 14.98 19.30 -6.81
C ALA A 250 15.08 19.73 -5.34
N THR A 251 14.30 20.74 -4.95
CA THR A 251 14.26 21.14 -3.54
C THR A 251 13.70 19.96 -2.73
N PRO A 252 14.25 19.64 -1.54
CA PRO A 252 13.71 18.60 -0.67
C PRO A 252 12.20 18.71 -0.40
N LEU A 253 11.68 19.94 -0.42
CA LEU A 253 10.25 20.27 -0.31
C LEU A 253 9.40 19.65 -1.43
N ASN A 254 9.83 19.75 -2.69
CA ASN A 254 9.08 19.20 -3.83
C ASN A 254 8.98 17.66 -3.77
N LEU A 255 10.04 16.99 -3.30
CA LEU A 255 10.06 15.52 -3.23
C LEU A 255 9.16 15.00 -2.10
N ALA A 256 9.17 15.66 -0.94
CA ALA A 256 8.27 15.32 0.16
C ALA A 256 6.80 15.45 -0.27
N GLU A 257 6.46 16.51 -1.00
CA GLU A 257 5.12 16.71 -1.57
C GLU A 257 4.73 15.60 -2.54
N ILE A 258 5.62 15.23 -3.46
CA ILE A 258 5.39 14.12 -4.41
C ILE A 258 5.16 12.80 -3.65
N VAL A 259 5.98 12.47 -2.64
CA VAL A 259 5.80 11.23 -1.85
C VAL A 259 4.47 11.23 -1.11
N HIS A 260 4.12 12.35 -0.48
CA HIS A 260 2.83 12.51 0.20
C HIS A 260 1.66 12.32 -0.77
N GLU A 261 1.70 12.96 -1.94
CA GLU A 261 0.67 12.82 -2.97
C GLU A 261 0.55 11.37 -3.43
N GLN A 262 1.67 10.69 -3.71
CA GLN A 262 1.66 9.30 -4.15
C GLN A 262 1.09 8.35 -3.08
N ILE A 263 1.41 8.56 -1.81
CA ILE A 263 0.89 7.75 -0.68
C ILE A 263 -0.60 8.02 -0.45
N ALA A 264 -1.00 9.29 -0.42
CA ALA A 264 -2.37 9.67 -0.09
C ALA A 264 -3.36 9.31 -1.21
N ASN A 265 -2.95 9.52 -2.47
CA ASN A 265 -3.87 9.52 -3.60
C ASN A 265 -3.63 8.35 -4.57
N HIS A 266 -2.45 7.76 -4.62
CA HIS A 266 -2.06 6.86 -5.72
C HIS A 266 -1.61 5.47 -5.27
N MET A 267 -2.20 4.95 -4.19
CA MET A 267 -2.02 3.56 -3.74
C MET A 267 -0.55 3.18 -3.45
N ARG A 268 0.34 4.14 -3.22
CA ARG A 268 1.71 3.88 -2.75
C ARG A 268 1.71 3.48 -1.28
N VAL A 269 2.69 2.68 -0.86
CA VAL A 269 2.84 2.24 0.54
C VAL A 269 3.95 3.03 1.21
N CYS A 270 3.67 3.59 2.38
CA CYS A 270 4.70 4.12 3.27
C CYS A 270 5.30 2.97 4.08
N ILE A 271 6.60 2.70 3.94
CA ILE A 271 7.29 1.60 4.66
C ILE A 271 8.26 2.09 5.74
N SER A 272 8.66 3.35 5.70
CA SER A 272 9.40 3.96 6.79
C SER A 272 9.10 5.45 6.90
N VAL A 273 9.17 5.95 8.13
CA VAL A 273 9.03 7.35 8.48
C VAL A 273 10.17 7.72 9.43
N GLY A 274 10.90 8.78 9.11
CA GLY A 274 12.05 9.25 9.88
C GLY A 274 11.68 9.73 11.28
N LYS A 275 12.68 9.79 12.16
CA LYS A 275 12.57 10.27 13.55
C LYS A 275 12.28 11.78 13.56
N GLY A 276 11.03 12.16 13.31
CA GLY A 276 10.61 13.55 13.17
C GLY A 276 9.51 13.77 12.12
N PHE A 277 9.12 12.73 11.37
CA PHE A 277 8.10 12.82 10.30
C PHE A 277 8.50 13.68 9.10
N GLU A 278 9.78 14.10 9.04
CA GLU A 278 10.36 14.93 7.98
C GLU A 278 10.83 14.11 6.77
N SER A 279 11.15 12.83 6.98
CA SER A 279 11.47 11.91 5.90
C SER A 279 10.50 10.73 5.87
N MET A 280 10.15 10.30 4.68
CA MET A 280 9.40 9.09 4.39
C MET A 280 10.06 8.32 3.26
N HIS A 281 9.89 7.01 3.32
CA HIS A 281 10.19 6.10 2.23
C HIS A 281 8.88 5.45 1.77
N GLY A 282 8.49 5.77 0.54
CA GLY A 282 7.33 5.19 -0.12
C GLY A 282 7.75 4.19 -1.20
N VAL A 283 7.14 3.02 -1.23
CA VAL A 283 7.38 1.96 -2.24
C VAL A 283 6.11 1.61 -2.99
N ALA A 284 6.27 1.20 -4.24
CA ALA A 284 5.18 0.56 -4.99
C ALA A 284 5.02 -0.88 -4.50
N SER A 285 3.85 -1.22 -3.96
CA SER A 285 3.56 -2.60 -3.54
C SER A 285 3.41 -3.51 -4.76
N SER A 286 3.89 -4.74 -4.64
CA SER A 286 3.66 -5.78 -5.66
C SER A 286 2.21 -6.26 -5.57
N GLU A 287 1.34 -5.62 -6.33
CA GLU A 287 -0.10 -5.95 -6.40
C GLU A 287 -0.47 -6.18 -7.85
N PRO A 288 -0.61 -7.44 -8.30
CA PRO A 288 -0.81 -7.75 -9.70
C PRO A 288 -2.06 -7.07 -10.28
N ILE A 289 -3.09 -6.82 -9.47
CA ILE A 289 -4.30 -6.12 -9.91
C ILE A 289 -4.03 -4.65 -10.26
N LEU A 290 -3.23 -3.95 -9.45
CA LEU A 290 -2.81 -2.57 -9.73
C LEU A 290 -1.86 -2.52 -10.93
N SER A 291 -1.00 -3.54 -11.09
CA SER A 291 -0.08 -3.64 -12.24
C SER A 291 -0.80 -3.91 -13.56
N GLU A 292 -1.92 -4.64 -13.53
CA GLU A 292 -2.80 -4.79 -14.68
C GLU A 292 -3.59 -3.50 -14.96
N ALA A 293 -4.11 -2.84 -13.93
CA ALA A 293 -4.76 -1.53 -14.06
C ALA A 293 -3.80 -0.49 -14.69
N ALA A 294 -2.55 -0.43 -14.23
CA ALA A 294 -1.50 0.42 -14.79
C ALA A 294 -1.26 0.11 -16.28
N SER A 295 -1.23 -1.17 -16.66
CA SER A 295 -1.14 -1.58 -18.07
C SER A 295 -2.27 -1.04 -18.92
N ARG A 296 -3.52 -1.14 -18.43
CA ARG A 296 -4.69 -0.62 -19.15
C ARG A 296 -4.62 0.90 -19.29
N VAL A 297 -4.21 1.61 -18.23
CA VAL A 297 -4.00 3.07 -18.28
C VAL A 297 -2.94 3.45 -19.32
N MET A 298 -1.85 2.70 -19.45
CA MET A 298 -0.83 2.95 -20.47
C MET A 298 -1.33 2.70 -21.90
N ASN A 299 -2.45 1.98 -22.08
CA ASN A 299 -2.92 1.51 -23.39
C ASN A 299 -4.33 1.99 -23.78
N ASP A 300 -4.99 2.79 -22.95
CA ASP A 300 -6.40 3.21 -23.10
C ASP A 300 -6.68 4.29 -24.16
N GLY A 301 -5.68 4.59 -25.00
CA GLY A 301 -5.84 5.54 -26.10
C GLY A 301 -5.67 7.00 -25.71
N ARG A 302 -5.38 7.33 -24.44
CA ARG A 302 -5.08 8.71 -23.98
C ARG A 302 -3.70 9.24 -24.38
N GLY A 303 -3.00 8.53 -25.26
CA GLY A 303 -1.70 8.97 -25.81
C GLY A 303 -0.52 8.81 -24.85
N PHE A 304 -0.55 7.81 -23.95
CA PHE A 304 0.60 7.52 -23.07
C PHE A 304 1.87 7.29 -23.90
N ASN A 305 2.90 8.09 -23.65
CA ASN A 305 4.20 7.99 -24.31
C ASN A 305 5.24 7.53 -23.30
N LEU A 306 5.66 6.26 -23.41
CA LEU A 306 6.58 5.65 -22.45
C LEU A 306 7.95 6.37 -22.39
N PRO A 307 8.63 6.71 -23.50
CA PRO A 307 9.86 7.50 -23.46
C PRO A 307 9.71 8.82 -22.69
N VAL A 308 8.66 9.61 -22.97
CA VAL A 308 8.41 10.89 -22.29
C VAL A 308 8.11 10.67 -20.81
N ALA A 309 7.33 9.63 -20.47
CA ALA A 309 7.01 9.28 -19.11
C ALA A 309 8.25 8.84 -18.30
N LEU A 310 9.15 8.06 -18.92
CA LEU A 310 10.43 7.67 -18.31
C LEU A 310 11.36 8.86 -18.10
N GLU A 311 11.43 9.79 -19.06
CA GLU A 311 12.21 11.01 -18.92
C GLU A 311 11.74 11.83 -17.70
N LYS A 312 10.43 11.95 -17.50
CA LYS A 312 9.85 12.60 -16.32
C LYS A 312 10.26 11.91 -15.01
N VAL A 313 10.15 10.58 -14.95
CA VAL A 313 10.58 9.81 -13.78
C VAL A 313 12.08 9.98 -13.49
N LEU A 314 12.91 9.86 -14.53
CA LEU A 314 14.37 9.89 -14.39
C LEU A 314 14.92 11.30 -14.08
N SER A 315 14.18 12.35 -14.43
CA SER A 315 14.49 13.74 -14.07
C SER A 315 13.90 14.13 -12.71
N GLY A 316 12.75 13.58 -12.32
CA GLY A 316 12.08 13.85 -11.05
C GLY A 316 12.68 13.12 -9.84
N PHE A 317 13.29 11.95 -10.05
CA PHE A 317 13.86 11.13 -8.96
C PHE A 317 15.33 10.79 -9.21
N SER A 318 16.12 10.70 -8.12
CA SER A 318 17.49 10.19 -8.20
C SER A 318 17.47 8.67 -8.30
N VAL A 319 17.51 8.19 -9.53
CA VAL A 319 17.83 6.79 -9.84
C VAL A 319 19.32 6.70 -10.14
N SER A 320 20.04 5.87 -9.38
CA SER A 320 21.48 5.63 -9.59
C SER A 320 21.75 5.17 -11.03
N GLN A 321 22.91 5.52 -11.59
CA GLN A 321 23.21 5.28 -13.00
C GLN A 321 23.10 3.79 -13.40
N GLY A 322 23.50 2.87 -12.51
CA GLY A 322 23.33 1.43 -12.71
C GLY A 322 21.85 1.02 -12.75
N ALA A 323 21.04 1.54 -11.83
CA ALA A 323 19.60 1.26 -11.78
C ALA A 323 18.83 1.84 -12.99
N ARG A 324 19.36 2.85 -13.69
CA ARG A 324 18.73 3.39 -14.90
C ARG A 324 18.71 2.39 -16.05
N GLY A 325 19.77 1.60 -16.21
CA GLY A 325 19.84 0.57 -17.25
C GLY A 325 18.82 -0.54 -17.01
N GLU A 326 18.76 -1.04 -15.78
CA GLU A 326 17.77 -2.04 -15.35
C GLU A 326 16.34 -1.53 -15.51
N LEU A 327 16.09 -0.27 -15.15
CA LEU A 327 14.78 0.36 -15.30
C LEU A 327 14.36 0.45 -16.77
N LEU A 328 15.27 0.79 -17.67
CA LEU A 328 14.99 0.82 -19.11
C LEU A 328 14.65 -0.57 -19.64
N VAL A 329 15.39 -1.60 -19.21
CA VAL A 329 15.08 -2.99 -19.57
C VAL A 329 13.70 -3.39 -19.05
N ALA A 330 13.39 -3.10 -17.79
CA ALA A 330 12.08 -3.39 -17.20
C ALA A 330 10.94 -2.69 -17.97
N ALA A 331 11.16 -1.44 -18.39
CA ALA A 331 10.20 -0.68 -19.19
C ALA A 331 9.98 -1.29 -20.58
N LEU A 332 11.05 -1.73 -21.25
CA LEU A 332 10.96 -2.39 -22.55
C LEU A 332 10.21 -3.73 -22.46
N PHE A 333 10.50 -4.54 -21.45
CA PHE A 333 9.82 -5.82 -21.23
C PHE A 333 8.34 -5.63 -20.91
N THR A 334 8.00 -4.69 -20.03
CA THR A 334 6.59 -4.39 -19.70
C THR A 334 5.84 -3.81 -20.89
N TRP A 335 6.49 -2.98 -21.72
CA TRP A 335 5.92 -2.47 -22.97
C TRP A 335 5.69 -3.58 -24.01
N ALA A 336 6.69 -4.43 -24.25
CA ALA A 336 6.59 -5.53 -25.21
C ALA A 336 5.46 -6.50 -24.82
N ARG A 337 5.36 -6.83 -23.53
CA ARG A 337 4.24 -7.61 -22.98
C ARG A 337 2.91 -6.97 -23.30
N ASP A 338 2.78 -5.66 -23.13
CA ASP A 338 1.52 -4.95 -23.36
C ASP A 338 1.12 -4.93 -24.83
N GLN A 339 2.08 -4.85 -25.76
CA GLN A 339 1.80 -5.01 -27.19
C GLN A 339 1.26 -6.42 -27.51
N VAL A 340 1.87 -7.46 -26.95
CA VAL A 340 1.40 -8.84 -27.11
C VAL A 340 -0.03 -8.98 -26.59
N VAL A 341 -0.30 -8.49 -25.39
CA VAL A 341 -1.62 -8.57 -24.75
C VAL A 341 -2.67 -7.83 -25.56
N LYS A 342 -2.36 -6.60 -26.01
CA LYS A 342 -3.25 -5.79 -26.84
C LYS A 342 -3.62 -6.48 -28.15
N SER A 343 -2.69 -7.22 -28.76
CA SER A 343 -2.94 -7.97 -30.00
C SER A 343 -3.92 -9.14 -29.83
N LYS A 344 -4.09 -9.65 -28.60
CA LYS A 344 -4.94 -10.81 -28.28
C LYS A 344 -6.38 -10.44 -27.90
N GLY A 345 -6.70 -9.17 -27.67
CA GLY A 345 -8.04 -8.73 -27.27
C GLY A 345 -8.37 -9.00 -25.79
N GLU A 346 -9.64 -9.24 -25.47
CA GLU A 346 -10.05 -9.59 -24.10
C GLU A 346 -9.67 -11.05 -23.77
N PRO A 347 -9.18 -11.34 -22.55
CA PRO A 347 -8.86 -12.70 -22.15
C PRO A 347 -10.12 -13.56 -22.04
N GLY A 348 -10.08 -14.78 -22.61
CA GLY A 348 -11.16 -15.76 -22.48
C GLY A 348 -11.18 -16.47 -21.12
N ASP A 349 -12.22 -17.27 -20.88
CA ASP A 349 -12.34 -18.20 -19.74
C ASP A 349 -12.18 -17.59 -18.33
N GLY A 350 -12.61 -16.35 -18.11
CA GLY A 350 -12.54 -15.70 -16.79
C GLY A 350 -11.11 -15.42 -16.29
N ALA A 351 -10.11 -15.54 -17.16
CA ALA A 351 -8.76 -15.06 -16.89
C ALA A 351 -8.75 -13.53 -16.92
N LEU A 352 -8.03 -12.91 -16.00
CA LEU A 352 -7.84 -11.45 -16.00
C LEU A 352 -6.73 -11.03 -16.96
N CYS A 353 -5.71 -11.89 -17.07
CA CYS A 353 -4.50 -11.61 -17.79
C CYS A 353 -4.25 -12.65 -18.87
N HIS A 354 -3.65 -12.23 -19.98
CA HIS A 354 -3.25 -13.15 -21.03
C HIS A 354 -1.98 -13.93 -20.66
N LEU A 355 -2.01 -15.22 -21.01
CA LEU A 355 -0.80 -16.01 -21.19
C LEU A 355 -0.25 -15.76 -22.59
N PHE A 356 1.07 -15.67 -22.70
CA PHE A 356 1.76 -15.50 -23.96
C PHE A 356 3.00 -16.37 -24.03
N THR A 357 3.46 -16.63 -25.24
CA THR A 357 4.68 -17.39 -25.47
C THR A 357 5.91 -16.50 -25.32
N VAL A 358 7.04 -17.11 -24.96
CA VAL A 358 8.34 -16.42 -24.95
C VAL A 358 8.65 -15.85 -26.33
N LYS A 359 8.25 -16.55 -27.39
CA LYS A 359 8.39 -16.12 -28.78
C LYS A 359 7.65 -14.80 -29.06
N GLU A 360 6.36 -14.74 -28.73
CA GLU A 360 5.53 -13.53 -28.93
C GLU A 360 6.12 -12.32 -28.20
N LEU A 361 6.65 -12.51 -26.99
CA LEU A 361 7.33 -11.45 -26.25
C LEU A 361 8.56 -10.93 -27.00
N PHE A 362 9.42 -11.83 -27.47
CA PHE A 362 10.67 -11.46 -28.16
C PHE A 362 10.41 -10.81 -29.53
N GLU A 363 9.37 -11.24 -30.24
CA GLU A 363 8.92 -10.60 -31.48
C GLU A 363 8.49 -9.14 -31.27
N ASN A 364 7.94 -8.82 -30.09
CA ASN A 364 7.54 -7.45 -29.74
C ASN A 364 8.66 -6.66 -29.05
N LEU A 365 9.65 -7.34 -28.45
CA LEU A 365 10.78 -6.69 -27.78
C LEU A 365 11.87 -6.25 -28.75
N PHE A 366 12.08 -7.00 -29.84
CA PHE A 366 13.16 -6.76 -30.78
C PHE A 366 12.65 -6.47 -32.21
N PRO A 367 13.38 -5.66 -33.00
CA PRO A 367 13.13 -5.55 -34.43
C PRO A 367 13.17 -6.92 -35.11
N ALA A 368 12.37 -7.10 -36.17
CA ALA A 368 12.25 -8.39 -36.86
C ALA A 368 13.60 -8.98 -37.32
N SER A 369 14.56 -8.15 -37.73
CA SER A 369 15.91 -8.58 -38.10
C SER A 369 16.68 -9.22 -36.94
N VAL A 370 16.59 -8.61 -35.75
CA VAL A 370 17.24 -9.09 -34.53
C VAL A 370 16.54 -10.34 -34.02
N PHE A 371 15.20 -10.36 -34.02
CA PHE A 371 14.44 -11.53 -33.61
C PHE A 371 14.74 -12.74 -34.50
N ASN A 372 14.77 -12.58 -35.82
CA ASN A 372 15.11 -13.66 -36.76
C ASN A 372 16.52 -14.23 -36.53
N TRP A 373 17.45 -13.39 -36.05
CA TRP A 373 18.76 -13.85 -35.62
C TRP A 373 18.66 -14.64 -34.32
N ILE A 374 18.02 -14.09 -33.27
CA ILE A 374 17.82 -14.76 -31.97
C ILE A 374 17.14 -16.12 -32.14
N ALA A 375 16.09 -16.21 -32.95
CA ALA A 375 15.35 -17.44 -33.22
C ALA A 375 16.24 -18.58 -33.71
N LYS A 376 17.31 -18.25 -34.46
CA LYS A 376 18.30 -19.18 -35.02
C LYS A 376 19.54 -19.35 -34.14
N THR A 377 19.62 -18.69 -32.99
CA THR A 377 20.67 -18.91 -32.00
C THR A 377 20.32 -20.06 -31.07
N LYS A 378 21.32 -20.60 -30.39
CA LYS A 378 21.15 -21.66 -29.39
C LYS A 378 21.14 -21.04 -27.99
N PRO A 379 20.18 -21.40 -27.11
CA PRO A 379 20.20 -20.97 -25.72
C PRO A 379 21.48 -21.44 -25.03
N SER A 380 22.03 -20.61 -24.14
CA SER A 380 23.24 -20.95 -23.36
C SER A 380 23.00 -22.07 -22.34
N LEU A 381 21.76 -22.26 -21.90
CA LEU A 381 21.32 -23.30 -20.98
C LEU A 381 20.07 -23.99 -21.56
N CYS A 382 20.15 -25.28 -21.83
CA CYS A 382 19.01 -26.10 -22.26
C CYS A 382 18.89 -27.33 -21.33
N PRO A 383 17.81 -27.47 -20.54
CA PRO A 383 17.75 -28.50 -19.47
C PRO A 383 17.59 -29.95 -19.92
N GLN A 384 17.40 -30.22 -21.22
CA GLN A 384 17.10 -31.58 -21.68
C GLN A 384 18.36 -32.44 -21.83
N GLU A 385 18.48 -33.44 -20.96
CA GLU A 385 19.42 -34.56 -21.12
C GLU A 385 19.16 -35.26 -22.46
N GLY A 386 20.16 -35.25 -23.34
CA GLY A 386 20.19 -36.06 -24.56
C GLY A 386 20.43 -35.31 -25.87
N ASN A 387 20.13 -34.00 -25.98
CA ASN A 387 20.41 -33.19 -27.19
C ASN A 387 20.49 -31.67 -26.94
N ALA A 388 20.75 -31.25 -25.69
CA ALA A 388 20.74 -29.86 -25.22
C ALA A 388 21.56 -28.84 -26.05
N ASN A 389 22.61 -29.26 -26.76
CA ASN A 389 23.53 -28.35 -27.45
C ASN A 389 23.17 -28.07 -28.93
N GLN A 390 22.00 -28.52 -29.41
CA GLN A 390 21.61 -28.36 -30.82
C GLN A 390 20.27 -27.66 -31.07
N THR A 391 19.40 -27.56 -30.06
CA THR A 391 18.06 -26.97 -30.26
C THR A 391 18.15 -25.46 -30.43
N LEU A 392 17.53 -24.94 -31.49
CA LEU A 392 17.42 -23.51 -31.74
C LEU A 392 16.47 -22.85 -30.73
N PHE A 393 16.61 -21.55 -30.51
CA PHE A 393 15.74 -20.79 -29.60
C PHE A 393 14.26 -20.98 -29.95
N GLU A 394 13.91 -20.93 -31.23
CA GLU A 394 12.53 -21.09 -31.69
C GLU A 394 11.91 -22.44 -31.32
N ASP A 395 12.72 -23.51 -31.36
CA ASP A 395 12.29 -24.86 -31.03
C ASP A 395 12.28 -25.09 -29.52
N ALA A 396 13.31 -24.59 -28.83
CA ALA A 396 13.46 -24.72 -27.38
C ALA A 396 12.30 -24.04 -26.62
N PHE A 397 11.84 -22.89 -27.12
CA PHE A 397 10.76 -22.11 -26.50
C PHE A 397 9.42 -22.23 -27.24
N LYS A 398 9.30 -23.16 -28.19
CA LYS A 398 8.11 -23.31 -29.07
C LYS A 398 6.78 -23.37 -28.33
N VAL A 399 6.75 -24.07 -27.20
CA VAL A 399 5.56 -24.24 -26.34
C VAL A 399 5.68 -23.55 -25.00
N ALA A 400 6.78 -22.82 -24.76
CA ALA A 400 7.03 -22.15 -23.50
C ALA A 400 6.09 -20.95 -23.35
N ARG A 401 5.20 -21.04 -22.37
CA ARG A 401 4.26 -19.98 -22.01
C ARG A 401 4.71 -19.31 -20.72
N MET A 402 4.43 -18.02 -20.62
CA MET A 402 4.72 -17.23 -19.44
C MET A 402 3.65 -16.16 -19.23
N HIS A 403 3.72 -15.54 -18.06
CA HIS A 403 2.96 -14.36 -17.73
C HIS A 403 3.77 -13.50 -16.76
N PHE A 404 3.74 -12.19 -16.98
CA PHE A 404 4.11 -11.18 -16.00
C PHE A 404 3.38 -9.88 -16.35
N ASN A 405 3.26 -8.98 -15.38
CA ASN A 405 2.70 -7.65 -15.57
C ASN A 405 3.45 -6.55 -14.81
N HIS A 406 4.48 -6.86 -14.03
CA HIS A 406 5.36 -5.86 -13.43
C HIS A 406 6.67 -6.49 -12.98
N PHE A 407 7.62 -5.63 -12.67
CA PHE A 407 8.84 -5.98 -11.96
C PHE A 407 8.69 -5.69 -10.47
N ILE A 408 9.40 -6.44 -9.65
CA ILE A 408 9.50 -6.23 -8.21
C ILE A 408 10.95 -5.94 -7.84
N LYS A 409 11.15 -5.12 -6.81
CA LYS A 409 12.44 -5.05 -6.14
C LYS A 409 12.41 -5.99 -4.93
N PRO A 410 13.38 -6.92 -4.83
CA PRO A 410 13.56 -7.67 -3.60
C PRO A 410 14.08 -6.71 -2.53
N TYR A 411 13.32 -6.54 -1.45
CA TYR A 411 13.83 -5.91 -0.24
C TYR A 411 14.39 -7.01 0.65
N GLU A 412 15.69 -6.97 0.90
CA GLU A 412 16.28 -7.76 1.98
C GLU A 412 15.66 -7.26 3.31
N ARG A 413 15.07 -8.19 4.05
CA ARG A 413 14.47 -7.90 5.37
C ARG A 413 15.53 -7.82 6.45
#